data_AF-A0A7J4AZG3-F1
#
_entry.id   AF-A0A7J4AZG3-F1
#
_cell.length_a   1.000
_cell.length_b   1.000
_cell.length_c   1.000
_cell.angle_alpha   90.00
_cell.angle_beta   90.00
_cell.angle_gamma   90.00
#
_symmetry.space_group_name_H-M   'P 1'
#
loop_
_entity.id
_entity.type
_entity.pdbx_description
1 polymer ?
#
loop_
_entity_poly.entity_id
_entity_poly.type
_entity_poly.pdbx_seq_one_letter_code
_entity_poly.pdbx_strand_id
1 'polypeptide(L)'
;MKSRLGGGERFAEGMATAFLTFCIGPMTVIGAIQDGFGDPTLLITKSIMDGAVSVAYATVFGVGVLFSTVPMLVFQSSITFLASFVKPFLTQIVLNNLTAQGGVMLLGLGLSLLEVKRVKVANMLPSIVTTPIITIILLPTSL
;
A
#
# COMPACT_ATOMS: atom_id res chain seq x y z
N MET A 1 -28.76 11.39 -20.15
CA MET A 1 -29.02 9.94 -20.05
C MET A 1 -27.72 9.15 -20.28
N LYS A 2 -26.80 9.14 -19.30
CA LYS A 2 -25.51 8.39 -19.33
C LYS A 2 -25.63 7.19 -18.38
N SER A 3 -26.29 6.11 -18.81
CA SER A 3 -26.75 5.01 -17.93
C SER A 3 -26.22 3.62 -18.33
N ARG A 4 -25.00 3.52 -18.89
CA ARG A 4 -24.44 2.20 -19.30
C ARG A 4 -22.94 2.00 -19.04
N LEU A 5 -22.23 2.95 -18.42
CA LEU A 5 -20.78 2.86 -18.15
C LEU A 5 -20.39 2.66 -16.67
N GLY A 6 -21.36 2.64 -15.74
CA GLY A 6 -21.11 2.70 -14.29
C GLY A 6 -20.59 1.41 -13.63
N GLY A 7 -20.54 0.28 -14.34
CA GLY A 7 -20.02 -0.99 -13.78
C GLY A 7 -18.49 -1.04 -13.72
N GLY A 8 -17.82 -0.57 -14.77
CA GLY A 8 -16.36 -0.60 -14.86
C GLY A 8 -15.68 0.45 -13.98
N GLU A 9 -16.31 1.61 -13.79
CA GLU A 9 -15.75 2.71 -13.00
C GLU A 9 -15.74 2.36 -11.50
N ARG A 10 -16.85 1.84 -10.95
CA ARG A 10 -16.90 1.33 -9.56
C ARG A 10 -15.98 0.12 -9.34
N PHE A 11 -15.84 -0.73 -10.34
CA PHE A 11 -14.92 -1.87 -10.29
C PHE A 11 -13.46 -1.40 -10.22
N ALA A 12 -13.05 -0.49 -11.10
CA ALA A 12 -11.71 0.06 -11.13
C ALA A 12 -11.39 0.88 -9.86
N GLU A 13 -12.36 1.65 -9.36
CA GLU A 13 -12.23 2.42 -8.12
C GLU A 13 -12.09 1.51 -6.90
N GLY A 14 -12.91 0.46 -6.80
CA GLY A 14 -12.80 -0.54 -5.74
C GLY A 14 -11.48 -1.31 -5.78
N MET A 15 -11.04 -1.70 -6.98
CA MET A 15 -9.76 -2.37 -7.19
C MET A 15 -8.59 -1.48 -6.75
N ALA A 16 -8.58 -0.21 -7.18
CA ALA A 16 -7.54 0.74 -6.83
C ALA A 16 -7.55 1.06 -5.33
N THR A 17 -8.72 1.25 -4.73
CA THR A 17 -8.86 1.50 -3.29
C THR A 17 -8.30 0.34 -2.47
N ALA A 18 -8.72 -0.89 -2.77
CA ALA A 18 -8.21 -2.08 -2.07
C ALA A 18 -6.70 -2.22 -2.23
N PHE A 19 -6.20 -2.10 -3.45
CA PHE A 19 -4.76 -2.14 -3.75
C PHE A 19 -3.98 -1.07 -2.95
N LEU A 20 -4.45 0.18 -2.96
CA LEU A 20 -3.83 1.27 -2.21
C LEU A 20 -3.82 0.96 -0.71
N THR A 21 -4.95 0.57 -0.12
CA THR A 21 -5.02 0.25 1.31
C THR A 21 -4.05 -0.87 1.70
N PHE A 22 -3.93 -1.91 0.86
CA PHE A 22 -3.07 -3.05 1.16
C PHE A 22 -1.58 -2.78 0.91
N CYS A 23 -1.25 -2.03 -0.14
CA CYS A 23 0.14 -1.81 -0.57
C CYS A 23 0.82 -0.59 0.07
N ILE A 24 0.08 0.37 0.63
CA ILE A 24 0.65 1.61 1.20
C ILE A 24 1.24 1.41 2.62
N GLY A 25 1.98 0.31 2.85
CA GLY A 25 2.59 0.01 4.14
C GLY A 25 3.99 -0.59 4.02
N PRO A 26 5.01 -0.04 4.71
CA PRO A 26 6.33 -0.67 4.79
C PRO A 26 6.34 -1.89 5.73
N MET A 27 5.23 -2.13 6.45
CA MET A 27 5.03 -3.27 7.36
C MET A 27 5.33 -4.62 6.71
N THR A 28 5.15 -4.78 5.40
CA THR A 28 5.49 -6.04 4.72
C THR A 28 7.00 -6.26 4.65
N VAL A 29 7.78 -5.19 4.46
CA VAL A 29 9.25 -5.27 4.45
C VAL A 29 9.76 -5.52 5.87
N ILE A 30 9.24 -4.76 6.85
CA ILE A 30 9.62 -4.93 8.26
C ILE A 30 9.22 -6.33 8.75
N GLY A 31 8.02 -6.79 8.41
CA GLY A 31 7.50 -8.11 8.76
C GLY A 31 8.33 -9.24 8.14
N ALA A 32 8.72 -9.15 6.87
CA ALA A 32 9.59 -10.14 6.24
C ALA A 32 11.00 -10.19 6.87
N ILE A 33 11.50 -9.06 7.39
CA ILE A 33 12.76 -9.02 8.12
C ILE A 33 12.60 -9.68 9.49
N GLN A 34 11.56 -9.31 10.25
CA GLN A 34 11.27 -9.82 11.59
C GLN A 34 10.97 -11.33 11.60
N ASP A 35 10.26 -11.81 10.58
CA ASP A 35 9.99 -13.23 10.38
C ASP A 35 11.27 -14.05 10.18
N GLY A 36 12.26 -13.46 9.48
CA GLY A 36 13.60 -14.04 9.38
C GLY A 36 14.35 -14.17 10.71
N PHE A 37 13.94 -13.43 11.75
CA PHE A 37 14.43 -13.56 13.13
C PHE A 37 13.56 -14.48 14.00
N GLY A 38 12.56 -15.15 13.42
CA GLY A 38 11.68 -16.09 14.09
C GLY A 38 10.41 -15.48 14.72
N ASP A 39 10.10 -14.21 14.44
CA ASP A 39 8.89 -13.55 14.92
C ASP A 39 7.95 -13.13 13.76
N PRO A 40 6.98 -13.99 13.39
CA PRO A 40 6.01 -13.72 12.31
C PRO A 40 4.89 -12.76 12.71
N THR A 41 4.88 -12.23 13.94
CA THR A 41 3.73 -11.49 14.50
C THR A 41 3.26 -10.36 13.61
N LEU A 42 4.18 -9.63 12.95
CA LEU A 42 3.83 -8.52 12.06
C LEU A 42 3.17 -8.98 10.76
N LEU A 43 3.64 -10.08 10.16
CA LEU A 43 3.04 -10.63 8.93
C LEU A 43 1.65 -11.22 9.20
N ILE A 44 1.49 -11.90 10.35
CA ILE A 44 0.19 -12.42 10.79
C ILE A 44 -0.78 -11.28 11.05
N THR A 45 -0.35 -10.25 11.78
CA THR A 45 -1.17 -9.05 12.05
C THR A 45 -1.63 -8.39 10.75
N LYS A 46 -0.72 -8.21 9.79
CA LYS A 46 -1.08 -7.65 8.48
C LYS A 46 -2.08 -8.52 7.71
N SER A 47 -1.89 -9.82 7.70
CA SER A 47 -2.80 -10.76 7.00
C SER A 47 -4.22 -10.69 7.56
N ILE A 48 -4.37 -10.59 8.88
CA ILE A 48 -5.68 -10.42 9.54
C ILE A 48 -6.29 -9.07 9.17
N MET A 49 -5.51 -7.98 9.19
CA MET A 49 -5.98 -6.64 8.82
C MET A 49 -6.44 -6.57 7.36
N ASP A 50 -5.64 -7.08 6.42
CA ASP A 50 -5.98 -7.09 5.00
C ASP A 50 -7.23 -7.97 4.74
N GLY A 51 -7.34 -9.10 5.44
CA GLY A 51 -8.54 -9.95 5.43
C GLY A 51 -9.80 -9.21 5.89
N ALA A 52 -9.77 -8.57 7.06
CA ALA A 52 -10.90 -7.82 7.58
C ALA A 52 -11.32 -6.65 6.66
N VAL A 53 -10.35 -5.92 6.12
CA VAL A 53 -10.60 -4.80 5.19
C VAL A 53 -11.15 -5.29 3.86
N SER A 54 -10.69 -6.45 3.35
CA SER A 54 -11.20 -7.02 2.10
C SER A 54 -12.70 -7.34 2.17
N VAL A 55 -13.18 -7.84 3.32
CA VAL A 55 -14.61 -8.12 3.56
C VAL A 55 -15.41 -6.81 3.57
N ALA A 56 -14.90 -5.78 4.24
CA ALA A 56 -15.53 -4.46 4.28
C ALA A 56 -15.56 -3.77 2.91
N TYR A 57 -14.52 -3.93 2.08
CA TYR A 57 -14.52 -3.40 0.73
C TYR A 57 -15.37 -4.23 -0.22
N ALA A 58 -15.48 -5.56 -0.02
CA ALA A 58 -16.33 -6.41 -0.85
C ALA A 58 -17.81 -6.02 -0.75
N THR A 59 -18.27 -5.56 0.42
CA THR A 59 -19.66 -5.06 0.57
C THR A 59 -19.89 -3.71 -0.12
N VAL A 60 -18.87 -2.84 -0.21
CA VAL A 60 -18.99 -1.51 -0.84
C VAL A 60 -18.77 -1.56 -2.36
N PHE A 61 -17.74 -2.27 -2.80
CA PHE A 61 -17.22 -2.28 -4.17
C PHE A 61 -17.43 -3.60 -4.92
N GLY A 62 -17.83 -4.68 -4.23
CA GLY A 62 -18.14 -5.97 -4.85
C GLY A 62 -16.90 -6.70 -5.38
N VAL A 63 -17.07 -7.36 -6.54
CA VAL A 63 -16.06 -8.22 -7.19
C VAL A 63 -14.75 -7.50 -7.55
N GLY A 64 -14.74 -6.16 -7.60
CA GLY A 64 -13.51 -5.38 -7.84
C GLY A 64 -12.39 -5.62 -6.83
N VAL A 65 -12.74 -6.00 -5.59
CA VAL A 65 -11.77 -6.29 -4.54
C VAL A 65 -11.01 -7.58 -4.82
N LEU A 66 -11.69 -8.64 -5.26
CA LEU A 66 -11.04 -9.92 -5.61
C LEU A 66 -10.01 -9.76 -6.73
N PHE A 67 -10.31 -8.89 -7.70
CA PHE A 67 -9.40 -8.65 -8.82
C PHE A 67 -8.17 -7.82 -8.42
N SER A 68 -8.25 -7.06 -7.31
CA SER A 68 -7.13 -6.29 -6.77
C SER A 68 -6.01 -7.15 -6.19
N THR A 69 -6.31 -8.40 -5.82
CA THR A 69 -5.34 -9.35 -5.30
C THR A 69 -4.21 -9.62 -6.30
N VAL A 70 -4.50 -9.65 -7.60
CA VAL A 70 -3.49 -9.91 -8.64
C VAL A 70 -2.42 -8.81 -8.70
N PRO A 71 -2.76 -7.52 -8.93
CA PRO A 71 -1.77 -6.45 -8.92
C PRO A 71 -1.14 -6.27 -7.54
N MET A 72 -1.88 -6.50 -6.45
CA MET A 72 -1.35 -6.44 -5.09
C MET A 72 -0.22 -7.47 -4.91
N LEU A 73 -0.45 -8.74 -5.25
CA LEU A 73 0.56 -9.80 -5.11
C LEU A 73 1.80 -9.50 -5.92
N VAL A 74 1.63 -9.06 -7.18
CA VAL A 74 2.77 -8.71 -8.05
C VAL A 74 3.56 -7.54 -7.47
N PHE A 75 2.89 -6.47 -7.05
CA PHE A 75 3.55 -5.28 -6.51
C PHE A 75 4.24 -5.55 -5.16
N GLN A 76 3.52 -6.19 -4.24
CA GLN A 76 4.01 -6.51 -2.90
C GLN A 76 5.21 -7.46 -2.95
N SER A 77 5.14 -8.54 -3.75
CA SER A 77 6.23 -9.49 -3.89
C SER A 77 7.45 -8.88 -4.59
N SER A 78 7.24 -8.05 -5.62
CA SER A 78 8.33 -7.34 -6.30
C SER A 78 9.08 -6.42 -5.34
N ILE A 79 8.36 -5.66 -4.51
CA ILE A 79 8.97 -4.76 -3.53
C ILE A 79 9.65 -5.56 -2.41
N THR A 80 9.03 -6.60 -1.87
CA THR A 80 9.66 -7.43 -0.83
C THR A 80 10.93 -8.12 -1.33
N PHE A 81 10.92 -8.60 -2.57
CA PHE A 81 12.09 -9.19 -3.22
C PHE A 81 13.19 -8.14 -3.41
N LEU A 82 12.86 -6.98 -3.97
CA LEU A 82 13.81 -5.89 -4.14
C LEU A 82 14.37 -5.43 -2.79
N ALA A 83 13.52 -5.23 -1.79
CA ALA A 83 13.88 -4.85 -0.42
C ALA A 83 14.82 -5.86 0.24
N SER A 84 14.70 -7.15 -0.07
CA SER A 84 15.64 -8.18 0.42
C SER A 84 17.04 -8.00 -0.16
N PHE A 85 17.17 -7.51 -1.41
CA PHE A 85 18.45 -7.15 -2.02
C PHE A 85 19.00 -5.80 -1.53
N VAL A 86 18.13 -4.80 -1.36
CA VAL A 86 18.52 -3.44 -0.88
C VAL A 86 18.49 -3.30 0.65
N LYS A 87 18.36 -4.42 1.39
CA LYS A 87 18.38 -4.49 2.87
C LYS A 87 19.38 -3.54 3.55
N PRO A 88 20.66 -3.46 3.15
CA PRO A 88 21.62 -2.56 3.80
C PRO A 88 21.32 -1.05 3.61
N PHE A 89 20.53 -0.68 2.61
CA PHE A 89 20.12 0.71 2.34
C PHE A 89 18.76 1.08 2.96
N LEU A 90 18.00 0.08 3.44
CA LEU A 90 16.72 0.28 4.14
C LEU A 90 16.97 0.62 5.60
N THR A 91 17.43 1.85 5.84
CA THR A 91 17.59 2.38 7.21
C THR A 91 16.23 2.65 7.86
N GLN A 92 16.21 2.72 9.18
CA GLN A 92 15.00 3.10 9.92
C GLN A 92 14.45 4.47 9.49
N ILE A 93 15.32 5.37 9.02
CA ILE A 93 14.93 6.67 8.49
C ILE A 93 14.10 6.49 7.21
N VAL A 94 14.54 5.64 6.28
CA VAL A 94 13.79 5.37 5.03
C VAL A 94 12.43 4.73 5.34
N LEU A 95 12.39 3.76 6.25
CA LEU A 95 11.16 3.09 6.66
C LEU A 95 10.18 4.03 7.35
N ASN A 96 10.66 4.94 8.20
CA ASN A 96 9.82 5.96 8.85
C ASN A 96 9.24 6.95 7.84
N ASN A 97 10.02 7.40 6.86
CA ASN A 97 9.53 8.29 5.80
C ASN A 97 8.47 7.60 4.92
N LEU A 98 8.69 6.33 4.56
CA LEU A 98 7.71 5.53 3.83
C LEU A 98 6.43 5.30 4.65
N THR A 99 6.55 5.06 5.96
CA THR A 99 5.40 4.90 6.86
C THR A 99 4.61 6.21 6.97
N ALA A 100 5.29 7.33 7.17
CA ALA A 100 4.66 8.64 7.29
C ALA A 100 3.94 9.03 6.00
N GLN A 101 4.59 8.86 4.86
CA GLN A 101 3.97 9.07 3.55
C GLN A 101 2.77 8.16 3.34
N GLY A 102 2.91 6.88 3.68
CA GLY A 102 1.83 5.93 3.53
C GLY A 102 0.62 6.27 4.40
N GLY A 103 0.87 6.65 5.66
CA GLY A 103 -0.18 7.15 6.55
C GLY A 103 -0.93 8.35 5.97
N VAL A 104 -0.24 9.30 5.36
CA VAL A 104 -0.88 10.45 4.69
C VAL A 104 -1.76 10.02 3.51
N MET A 105 -1.30 9.06 2.70
CA MET A 105 -2.11 8.52 1.61
C MET A 105 -3.35 7.77 2.12
N LEU A 106 -3.21 6.96 3.17
CA LEU A 106 -4.34 6.25 3.79
C LEU A 106 -5.35 7.23 4.40
N LEU A 107 -4.89 8.31 5.02
CA LEU A 107 -5.76 9.40 5.49
C LEU A 107 -6.51 10.05 4.32
N GLY A 108 -5.82 10.36 3.22
CA GLY A 108 -6.44 10.88 2.01
C GLY A 108 -7.46 9.91 1.39
N LEU A 109 -7.18 8.61 1.44
CA LEU A 109 -8.06 7.56 0.95
C LEU A 109 -9.32 7.46 1.81
N GLY A 110 -9.16 7.46 3.13
CA GLY A 110 -10.26 7.47 4.08
C GLY A 110 -11.20 8.68 3.87
N LEU A 111 -10.64 9.87 3.66
CA LEU A 111 -11.43 11.08 3.33
C LEU A 111 -12.18 10.95 2.00
N SER A 112 -11.58 10.27 1.02
CA SER A 112 -12.22 10.00 -0.27
C SER A 112 -13.33 8.95 -0.17
N LEU A 113 -13.16 7.96 0.71
CA LEU A 113 -14.17 6.93 1.02
C LEU A 113 -15.35 7.50 1.80
N LEU A 114 -15.11 8.43 2.72
CA LEU A 114 -16.14 9.18 3.45
C LEU A 114 -16.89 10.21 2.58
N GLU A 115 -16.50 10.35 1.30
CA GLU A 115 -17.03 11.33 0.34
C GLU A 115 -16.94 12.80 0.79
N VAL A 116 -16.18 13.09 1.85
CA VAL A 116 -15.92 14.45 2.35
C VAL A 116 -15.06 15.21 1.35
N LYS A 117 -14.04 14.56 0.78
CA LYS A 117 -13.17 15.13 -0.26
C LYS A 117 -12.63 14.05 -1.18
N ARG A 118 -12.99 14.11 -2.47
CA ARG A 118 -12.45 13.20 -3.49
C ARG A 118 -10.96 13.50 -3.72
N VAL A 119 -10.09 12.66 -3.17
CA VAL A 119 -8.63 12.72 -3.38
C VAL A 119 -8.24 11.58 -4.31
N LYS A 120 -7.58 11.90 -5.42
CA LYS A 120 -7.06 10.88 -6.36
C LYS A 120 -5.77 10.25 -5.81
N VAL A 121 -5.90 9.47 -4.74
CA VAL A 121 -4.76 8.83 -4.05
C VAL A 121 -3.97 7.91 -5.00
N ALA A 122 -4.64 7.31 -6.00
CA ALA A 122 -3.97 6.54 -7.05
C ALA A 122 -2.91 7.34 -7.82
N ASN A 123 -3.09 8.66 -7.98
CA ASN A 123 -2.08 9.51 -8.63
C ASN A 123 -0.88 9.80 -7.72
N MET A 124 -1.00 9.54 -6.43
CA MET A 124 0.08 9.67 -5.46
C MET A 124 0.92 8.38 -5.37
N LEU A 125 0.48 7.28 -5.98
CA LEU A 125 1.21 6.00 -5.99
C LEU A 125 2.69 6.11 -6.44
N PRO A 126 3.05 6.90 -7.48
CA PRO A 126 4.45 7.05 -7.90
C PRO A 126 5.34 7.58 -6.79
N SER A 127 4.76 8.34 -5.85
CA SER A 127 5.55 8.93 -4.78
C SER A 127 6.14 7.90 -3.81
N ILE A 128 5.55 6.69 -3.71
CA ILE A 128 6.11 5.60 -2.87
C ILE A 128 7.50 5.19 -3.36
N VAL A 129 7.74 5.27 -4.67
CA VAL A 129 9.04 4.94 -5.28
C VAL A 129 9.99 6.14 -5.20
N THR A 130 9.48 7.37 -5.35
CA THR A 130 10.35 8.55 -5.33
C THR A 130 10.90 8.86 -3.94
N THR A 131 10.14 8.61 -2.87
CA THR A 131 10.58 8.90 -1.49
C THR A 131 11.86 8.16 -1.09
N PRO A 132 12.00 6.82 -1.22
CA PRO A 132 13.23 6.14 -0.86
C PRO A 132 14.40 6.59 -1.73
N ILE A 133 14.17 6.90 -3.02
CA ILE A 133 15.20 7.44 -3.91
C ILE A 133 15.70 8.80 -3.40
N ILE A 134 14.78 9.71 -3.09
CA ILE A 134 15.12 11.04 -2.55
C ILE A 134 15.79 10.90 -1.20
N THR A 135 15.30 10.03 -0.31
CA THR A 135 15.92 9.82 1.01
C THR A 135 17.34 9.27 0.87
N ILE A 136 17.61 8.34 -0.05
CA ILE A 136 18.97 7.83 -0.30
C ILE A 136 19.88 8.93 -0.89
N ILE A 137 19.34 9.77 -1.78
CA ILE A 137 20.08 10.90 -2.39
C ILE A 137 20.31 12.06 -1.41
N LEU A 138 19.40 12.28 -0.45
CA LEU A 138 19.47 13.34 0.56
C LEU A 138 20.25 12.91 1.82
N LEU A 139 20.34 11.60 2.06
CA LEU A 139 21.15 10.98 3.11
C LEU A 139 22.50 10.38 2.61
N PRO A 140 23.32 11.01 1.74
CA PRO A 140 24.67 10.50 1.46
C PRO A 140 25.68 10.85 2.57
N THR A 141 25.31 11.61 3.61
CA THR A 141 26.28 12.13 4.58
C THR A 141 25.70 12.30 6.00
N SER A 142 25.63 11.21 6.75
CA SER A 142 25.76 11.26 8.21
C SER A 142 26.41 9.96 8.66
N LEU A 143 27.74 9.96 8.56
CA LEU A 143 28.66 8.97 9.13
C LEU A 143 28.47 8.88 10.65
#